data_AF-A0A399Z8Q8-F1
#
_entry.id   AF-A0A399Z8Q8-F1
#
_cell.length_a   1.000
_cell.length_b   1.000
_cell.length_c   1.000
_cell.angle_alpha   90.00
_cell.angle_beta   90.00
_cell.angle_gamma   90.00
#
_symmetry.space_group_name_H-M   'P 1'
#
loop_
_entity.id
_entity.type
_entity.pdbx_description
1 polymer ?
#
loop_
_entity_poly.entity_id
_entity_poly.type
_entity_poly.pdbx_seq_one_letter_code
_entity_poly.pdbx_strand_id
1 'polypeptide(L)'
;MSAQGAENGDNRTLTLSGVMNEAGDVTTFDLIVLDGVTYLKGLNGIPGVNPAQWYRFPQELGNVTHDAPGVKSLLAQLEWQDVQNAVFQNEGSEMLDAQTCTRWLARDTKLAQGLLGIAGSARAGNQLQALDRAEFRVWTCSDGYMHRLTGLVEGHDPANPTARATVELTIELYDHDGAIEITAPENVQDFQAPASDTEPSPMPNP
;
A
#
# COMPACT_ATOMS: atom_id res chain seq x y z
N MET A 1 6.57 -7.21 1.02
CA MET A 1 6.09 -6.13 1.91
C MET A 1 4.72 -6.56 2.43
N SER A 2 4.39 -6.24 3.67
CA SER A 2 3.09 -6.49 4.28
C SER A 2 2.56 -5.19 4.87
N ALA A 3 1.24 -5.03 4.85
CA ALA A 3 0.53 -3.91 5.44
C ALA A 3 -0.66 -4.47 6.24
N GLN A 4 -0.88 -3.96 7.44
CA GLN A 4 -2.07 -4.26 8.24
C GLN A 4 -2.56 -2.98 8.90
N GLY A 5 -3.86 -2.79 8.98
CA GLY A 5 -4.42 -1.58 9.56
C GLY A 5 -5.91 -1.68 9.80
N ALA A 6 -6.46 -0.58 10.29
CA ALA A 6 -7.90 -0.36 10.47
C ALA A 6 -8.23 1.08 10.10
N GLU A 7 -9.44 1.31 9.57
CA GLU A 7 -9.89 2.60 9.07
C GLU A 7 -11.30 2.90 9.63
N ASN A 8 -11.53 4.14 10.04
CA ASN A 8 -12.84 4.66 10.42
C ASN A 8 -12.98 6.09 9.88
N GLY A 9 -13.70 6.24 8.77
CA GLY A 9 -13.76 7.51 8.05
C GLY A 9 -12.37 7.94 7.57
N ASP A 10 -11.94 9.15 7.92
CA ASP A 10 -10.60 9.64 7.58
C ASP A 10 -9.51 9.19 8.57
N ASN A 11 -9.91 8.61 9.70
CA ASN A 11 -8.99 8.13 10.72
C ASN A 11 -8.51 6.72 10.36
N ARG A 12 -7.22 6.46 10.54
CA ARG A 12 -6.63 5.14 10.23
C ARG A 12 -5.43 4.82 11.10
N THR A 13 -5.22 3.55 11.36
CA THR A 13 -3.95 3.00 11.86
C THR A 13 -3.39 2.04 10.84
N LEU A 14 -2.09 2.06 10.62
CA LEU A 14 -1.42 1.25 9.62
C LEU A 14 -0.02 0.84 10.11
N THR A 15 0.27 -0.44 10.06
CA THR A 15 1.61 -1.01 10.23
C THR A 15 2.10 -1.49 8.87
N LEU A 16 3.23 -0.97 8.42
CA LEU A 16 3.90 -1.32 7.17
C LEU A 16 5.22 -2.00 7.48
N SER A 17 5.44 -3.21 6.97
CA SER A 17 6.69 -3.95 7.14
C SER A 17 7.24 -4.42 5.80
N GLY A 18 8.53 -4.19 5.55
CA GLY A 18 9.15 -4.70 4.34
C GLY A 18 10.60 -4.28 4.19
N VAL A 19 11.25 -4.84 3.17
CA VAL A 19 12.57 -4.39 2.74
C VAL A 19 12.41 -3.07 2.00
N MET A 20 12.99 -2.01 2.55
CA MET A 20 12.88 -0.64 1.99
C MET A 20 14.23 -0.02 1.64
N ASN A 21 15.33 -0.75 1.82
CA ASN A 21 16.67 -0.32 1.48
C ASN A 21 17.38 -1.37 0.60
N GLU A 22 18.47 -0.94 -0.04
CA GLU A 22 19.29 -1.84 -0.87
C GLU A 22 20.06 -2.88 -0.04
N ALA A 23 20.21 -2.64 1.26
CA ALA A 23 20.88 -3.57 2.18
C ALA A 23 20.04 -4.82 2.48
N GLY A 24 18.74 -4.82 2.17
CA GLY A 24 17.86 -5.94 2.42
C GLY A 24 17.24 -5.96 3.82
N ASP A 25 17.40 -4.90 4.60
CA ASP A 25 16.87 -4.85 5.97
C ASP A 25 15.36 -4.67 5.95
N VAL A 26 14.68 -5.48 6.77
CA VAL A 26 13.24 -5.33 6.99
C VAL A 26 13.02 -4.19 7.97
N THR A 27 12.34 -3.14 7.49
CA THR A 27 11.92 -2.00 8.32
C THR A 27 10.42 -2.08 8.55
N THR A 28 10.00 -1.76 9.77
CA THR A 28 8.59 -1.63 10.14
C THR A 28 8.30 -0.20 10.57
N PHE A 29 7.19 0.35 10.08
CA PHE A 29 6.67 1.66 10.47
C PHE A 29 5.22 1.53 10.92
N ASP A 30 4.87 2.21 11.99
CA ASP A 30 3.49 2.36 12.44
C ASP A 30 3.04 3.79 12.18
N LEU A 31 1.88 3.96 11.57
CA LEU A 31 1.28 5.23 11.19
C LEU A 31 -0.13 5.32 11.77
N ILE A 32 -0.46 6.46 12.36
CA ILE A 32 -1.82 6.81 12.78
C ILE A 32 -2.18 8.13 12.15
N VAL A 33 -3.31 8.20 11.45
CA VAL A 33 -3.97 9.46 11.07
C VAL A 33 -5.21 9.61 11.93
N LEU A 34 -5.26 10.69 12.71
CA LEU A 34 -6.37 10.98 13.60
C LEU A 34 -6.71 12.47 13.50
N ASP A 35 -7.91 12.79 13.04
CA ASP A 35 -8.44 14.15 12.88
C ASP A 35 -7.48 15.08 12.11
N GLY A 36 -6.85 14.53 11.06
CA GLY A 36 -5.87 15.24 10.22
C GLY A 36 -4.47 15.39 10.83
N VAL A 37 -4.23 14.82 12.02
CA VAL A 37 -2.89 14.73 12.63
C VAL A 37 -2.27 13.39 12.28
N THR A 38 -1.00 13.41 11.89
CA THR A 38 -0.25 12.17 11.58
C THR A 38 0.77 11.88 12.66
N TYR A 39 0.73 10.65 13.15
CA TYR A 39 1.71 10.07 14.05
C TYR A 39 2.47 8.97 13.32
N LEU A 40 3.79 8.92 13.51
CA LEU A 40 4.65 7.92 12.88
C LEU A 40 5.67 7.37 13.89
N LYS A 41 5.90 6.07 13.83
CA LYS A 41 6.93 5.35 14.61
C LYS A 41 7.69 4.40 13.68
N GLY A 42 8.92 4.04 14.04
CA GLY A 42 9.75 3.14 13.24
C GLY A 42 10.70 3.87 12.27
N LEU A 43 10.77 5.20 12.36
CA LEU A 43 11.72 6.01 11.59
C LEU A 43 13.16 5.64 11.93
N ASN A 44 13.86 5.06 10.96
CA ASN A 44 15.27 4.67 11.07
C ASN A 44 16.14 5.51 10.13
N GLY A 45 17.42 5.66 10.46
CA GLY A 45 18.40 6.32 9.60
C GLY A 45 18.36 7.86 9.59
N ILE A 46 17.53 8.49 10.43
CA ILE A 46 17.47 9.94 10.60
C ILE A 46 18.25 10.32 11.86
N PRO A 47 19.31 11.15 11.77
CA PRO A 47 20.06 11.60 12.95
C PRO A 47 19.15 12.24 14.00
N GLY A 48 19.28 11.82 15.26
CA GLY A 48 18.50 12.35 16.38
C GLY A 48 17.07 11.78 16.52
N VAL A 49 16.65 10.89 15.62
CA VAL A 49 15.34 10.22 15.69
C VAL A 49 15.47 8.85 16.33
N ASN A 50 14.62 8.58 17.31
CA ASN A 50 14.52 7.28 17.97
C ASN A 50 13.43 6.43 17.28
N PRO A 51 13.74 5.28 16.66
CA PRO A 51 12.75 4.46 15.98
C PRO A 51 11.65 3.91 16.89
N ALA A 52 11.88 3.82 18.21
CA ALA A 52 10.89 3.38 19.18
C ALA A 52 9.91 4.48 19.61
N GLN A 53 10.18 5.74 19.25
CA GLN A 53 9.42 6.92 19.66
C GLN A 53 8.30 7.22 18.65
N TRP A 54 7.12 7.56 19.17
CA TRP A 54 6.04 8.12 18.35
C TRP A 54 6.30 9.60 18.09
N TYR A 55 6.22 9.99 16.84
CA TYR A 55 6.38 11.39 16.42
C TYR A 55 5.10 11.93 15.80
N ARG A 56 4.67 13.12 16.25
CA ARG A 56 3.66 13.93 15.57
C ARG A 56 4.32 14.71 14.45
N PHE A 57 3.83 14.56 13.23
CA PHE A 57 4.32 15.30 12.08
C PHE A 57 3.61 16.65 11.96
N PRO A 58 4.34 17.76 11.73
CA PRO A 58 3.73 19.05 11.47
C PRO A 58 2.92 19.02 10.16
N GLN A 59 1.79 19.74 10.14
CA GLN A 59 0.89 19.77 8.97
C GLN A 59 1.57 20.29 7.70
N GLU A 60 2.63 21.11 7.80
CA GLU A 60 3.37 21.58 6.62
C GLU A 60 4.16 20.45 5.92
N LEU A 61 4.49 19.38 6.64
CA LEU A 61 5.01 18.13 6.08
C LEU A 61 3.88 17.15 5.67
N GLY A 62 2.63 17.53 5.94
CA GLY A 62 1.42 16.69 5.86
C GLY A 62 0.93 16.35 4.45
N ASN A 63 1.51 16.92 3.40
CA ASN A 63 1.24 16.43 2.03
C ASN A 63 1.74 14.99 1.84
N VAL A 64 2.76 14.56 2.59
CA VAL A 64 3.23 13.16 2.60
C VAL A 64 2.25 12.23 3.31
N THR A 65 1.35 12.76 4.14
CA THR A 65 0.48 11.98 5.02
C THR A 65 -1.00 11.99 4.61
N HIS A 66 -1.44 12.96 3.81
CA HIS A 66 -2.74 12.92 3.13
C HIS A 66 -2.87 11.71 2.19
N ASP A 67 -1.73 11.28 1.63
CA ASP A 67 -1.63 10.13 0.73
C ASP A 67 -1.30 8.82 1.46
N ALA A 68 -1.39 8.78 2.80
CA ALA A 68 -1.19 7.55 3.55
C ALA A 68 -2.19 6.48 3.03
N PRO A 69 -1.70 5.30 2.60
CA PRO A 69 -2.54 4.32 1.95
C PRO A 69 -3.65 3.86 2.90
N GLY A 70 -4.89 3.97 2.45
CA GLY A 70 -6.09 3.46 3.09
C GLY A 70 -6.82 2.51 2.14
N VAL A 71 -7.86 1.84 2.63
CA VAL A 71 -8.64 0.90 1.80
C VAL A 71 -9.23 1.65 0.61
N LYS A 72 -9.74 2.86 0.84
CA LYS A 72 -10.30 3.70 -0.23
C LYS A 72 -9.27 4.07 -1.29
N SER A 73 -8.04 4.45 -0.91
CA SER A 73 -7.01 4.84 -1.87
C SER A 73 -6.42 3.65 -2.62
N LEU A 74 -6.36 2.48 -1.98
CA LEU A 74 -5.99 1.21 -2.62
C LEU A 74 -7.04 0.80 -3.66
N LEU A 75 -8.32 0.82 -3.28
CA LEU A 75 -9.41 0.50 -4.20
C LEU A 75 -9.58 1.56 -5.31
N ALA A 76 -9.21 2.81 -5.06
CA ALA A 76 -9.19 3.86 -6.08
C ALA A 76 -8.16 3.61 -7.20
N GLN A 77 -7.17 2.73 -6.99
CA GLN A 77 -6.26 2.29 -8.07
C GLN A 77 -6.99 1.41 -9.11
N LEU A 78 -8.14 0.84 -8.75
CA LEU A 78 -9.01 0.14 -9.69
C LEU A 78 -9.89 1.17 -10.40
N GLU A 79 -9.63 1.35 -11.69
CA GLU A 79 -10.51 2.13 -12.54
C GLU A 79 -11.87 1.43 -12.65
N TRP A 80 -12.93 2.10 -12.20
CA TRP A 80 -14.27 1.51 -12.18
C TRP A 80 -14.73 1.06 -13.57
N GLN A 81 -14.32 1.78 -14.61
CA GLN A 81 -14.61 1.40 -16.00
C GLN A 81 -13.94 0.08 -16.39
N ASP A 82 -12.72 -0.19 -15.94
CA ASP A 82 -12.05 -1.48 -16.19
C ASP A 82 -12.76 -2.61 -15.45
N VAL A 83 -13.26 -2.35 -14.22
CA VAL A 83 -14.04 -3.34 -13.45
C VAL A 83 -15.35 -3.67 -14.16
N GLN A 84 -16.06 -2.66 -14.68
CA GLN A 84 -17.32 -2.85 -15.40
C GLN A 84 -17.17 -3.59 -16.73
N ASN A 85 -16.04 -3.40 -17.41
CA ASN A 85 -15.78 -4.02 -18.70
C ASN A 85 -15.16 -5.41 -18.61
N ALA A 86 -14.66 -5.79 -17.43
CA ALA A 86 -14.04 -7.09 -17.23
C ALA A 86 -15.05 -8.23 -17.25
N VAL A 87 -14.62 -9.37 -17.79
CA VAL A 87 -15.40 -10.61 -17.82
C VAL A 87 -15.02 -11.46 -16.63
N PHE A 88 -15.90 -11.47 -15.62
CA PHE A 88 -15.72 -12.29 -14.43
C PHE A 88 -16.27 -13.71 -14.62
N GLN A 89 -15.43 -14.69 -14.31
CA GLN A 89 -15.76 -16.11 -14.29
C GLN A 89 -15.90 -16.56 -12.83
N ASN A 90 -16.98 -17.28 -12.52
CA ASN A 90 -17.16 -17.89 -11.21
C ASN A 90 -16.17 -19.06 -11.06
N GLU A 91 -15.29 -18.99 -10.06
CA GLU A 91 -14.30 -20.04 -9.74
C GLU A 91 -14.75 -20.94 -8.56
N GLY A 92 -16.02 -20.86 -8.17
CA GLY A 92 -16.59 -21.59 -7.05
C GLY A 92 -16.69 -20.74 -5.78
N SER A 93 -16.64 -21.40 -4.64
CA SER A 93 -16.75 -20.77 -3.33
C SER A 93 -15.64 -21.24 -2.38
N GLU A 94 -15.25 -20.37 -1.46
CA GLU A 94 -14.23 -20.60 -0.44
C GLU A 94 -14.74 -20.08 0.90
N MET A 95 -14.32 -20.69 2.00
CA MET A 95 -14.66 -20.22 3.33
C MET A 95 -13.61 -19.21 3.80
N LEU A 96 -14.02 -17.96 4.03
CA LEU A 96 -13.22 -16.87 4.59
C LEU A 96 -13.93 -16.32 5.82
N ASP A 97 -13.23 -16.04 6.91
CA ASP A 97 -13.79 -15.42 8.12
C ASP A 97 -15.06 -16.12 8.65
N ALA A 98 -15.07 -17.46 8.61
CA ALA A 98 -16.21 -18.30 8.97
C ALA A 98 -17.48 -18.10 8.12
N GLN A 99 -17.36 -17.48 6.94
CA GLN A 99 -18.43 -17.33 5.96
C GLN A 99 -18.05 -17.88 4.58
N THR A 100 -19.06 -18.27 3.80
CA THR A 100 -18.85 -18.77 2.44
C THR A 100 -18.85 -17.59 1.46
N CYS A 101 -17.74 -17.41 0.76
CA CYS A 101 -17.54 -16.35 -0.20
C CYS A 101 -17.47 -16.93 -1.61
N THR A 102 -18.11 -16.26 -2.56
CA THR A 102 -18.03 -16.61 -3.98
C THR A 102 -16.76 -16.00 -4.56
N ARG A 103 -16.01 -16.81 -5.31
CA ARG A 103 -14.79 -16.41 -6.00
C ARG A 103 -15.06 -16.04 -7.44
N TRP A 104 -14.55 -14.89 -7.84
CA TRP A 104 -14.62 -14.41 -9.21
C TRP A 104 -13.21 -14.18 -9.75
N LEU A 105 -12.95 -14.63 -10.97
CA LEU A 105 -11.71 -14.40 -11.70
C LEU A 105 -11.98 -13.54 -12.93
N ALA A 106 -11.22 -12.47 -13.09
CA ALA A 106 -11.04 -11.76 -14.35
C ALA A 106 -9.60 -11.99 -14.85
N ARG A 107 -9.46 -12.45 -16.10
CA ARG A 107 -8.17 -12.52 -16.80
C ARG A 107 -7.95 -11.23 -17.59
N ASP A 108 -7.88 -10.11 -16.86
CA ASP A 108 -7.74 -8.78 -17.41
C ASP A 108 -6.44 -8.14 -16.93
N THR A 109 -5.56 -7.80 -17.87
CA THR A 109 -4.26 -7.22 -17.59
C THR A 109 -4.34 -5.87 -16.91
N LYS A 110 -5.28 -5.00 -17.32
CA LYS A 110 -5.40 -3.66 -16.75
C LYS A 110 -5.85 -3.73 -15.30
N LEU A 111 -6.84 -4.58 -15.00
CA LEU A 111 -7.29 -4.78 -13.63
C LEU A 111 -6.19 -5.34 -12.72
N ALA A 112 -5.47 -6.36 -13.17
CA ALA A 112 -4.39 -6.94 -12.37
C ALA A 112 -3.26 -5.92 -12.14
N GLN A 113 -2.86 -5.19 -13.17
CA GLN A 113 -1.83 -4.14 -13.07
C GLN A 113 -2.28 -2.93 -12.26
N GLY A 114 -3.56 -2.56 -12.34
CA GLY A 114 -4.17 -1.47 -11.56
C GLY A 114 -4.11 -1.78 -10.07
N LEU A 115 -4.54 -2.98 -9.67
CA LEU A 115 -4.44 -3.40 -8.27
C LEU A 115 -3.00 -3.40 -7.76
N LEU A 116 -2.05 -3.84 -8.58
CA LEU A 116 -0.62 -3.85 -8.25
C LEU A 116 0.02 -2.45 -8.23
N GLY A 117 -0.69 -1.39 -8.64
CA GLY A 117 -0.13 -0.05 -8.80
C GLY A 117 0.92 0.06 -9.93
N ILE A 118 0.95 -0.92 -10.84
CA ILE A 118 1.97 -1.01 -11.91
C ILE A 118 1.51 -0.26 -13.16
N ALA A 119 0.20 -0.14 -13.39
CA ALA A 119 -0.39 0.40 -14.61
C ALA A 119 0.11 1.82 -14.99
N GLY A 120 0.49 2.64 -14.01
CA GLY A 120 1.00 4.00 -14.22
C GLY A 120 2.51 4.18 -14.11
N SER A 121 3.27 3.14 -13.76
CA SER A 121 4.71 3.28 -13.52
C SER A 121 5.54 2.89 -14.75
N ALA A 122 6.24 3.87 -15.34
CA ALA A 122 7.16 3.60 -16.46
C ALA A 122 8.26 2.60 -16.05
N ARG A 123 8.65 2.56 -14.77
CA ARG A 123 9.69 1.67 -14.26
C ARG A 123 9.21 0.22 -14.07
N ALA A 124 8.05 -0.02 -13.46
CA ALA A 124 7.54 -1.39 -13.31
C ALA A 124 6.93 -1.94 -14.61
N GLY A 125 6.37 -1.08 -15.46
CA GLY A 125 6.01 -1.45 -16.84
C GLY A 125 7.21 -1.91 -17.67
N ASN A 126 8.38 -1.31 -17.46
CA ASN A 126 9.64 -1.74 -18.09
C ASN A 126 10.22 -3.06 -17.54
N GLN A 127 9.86 -3.46 -16.32
CA GLN A 127 10.28 -4.75 -15.76
C GLN A 127 9.36 -5.91 -16.16
N LEU A 128 8.16 -5.59 -16.63
CA LEU A 128 7.13 -6.53 -17.09
C LEU A 128 6.76 -6.24 -18.54
N GLN A 129 7.76 -6.06 -19.42
CA GLN A 129 7.55 -5.68 -20.82
C GLN A 129 6.86 -6.78 -21.65
N ALA A 130 7.04 -8.05 -21.28
CA ALA A 130 6.35 -9.18 -21.89
C ALA A 130 5.55 -9.92 -20.81
N LEU A 131 4.24 -9.78 -20.86
CA LEU A 131 3.32 -10.39 -19.90
C LEU A 131 2.89 -11.76 -20.38
N ASP A 132 3.07 -12.76 -19.52
CA ASP A 132 2.65 -14.13 -19.77
C ASP A 132 1.26 -14.40 -19.19
N ARG A 133 0.96 -13.78 -18.04
CA ARG A 133 -0.30 -13.99 -17.31
C ARG A 133 -0.69 -12.77 -16.51
N ALA A 134 -1.98 -12.48 -16.48
CA ALA A 134 -2.55 -11.49 -15.58
C ALA A 134 -3.91 -11.99 -15.07
N GLU A 135 -4.07 -11.95 -13.75
CA GLU A 135 -5.28 -12.41 -13.07
C GLU A 135 -5.66 -11.42 -11.98
N PHE A 136 -6.93 -11.08 -11.95
CA PHE A 136 -7.57 -10.35 -10.86
C PHE A 136 -8.64 -11.26 -10.28
N ARG A 137 -8.61 -11.48 -8.96
CA ARG A 137 -9.67 -12.20 -8.26
C ARG A 137 -10.29 -11.36 -7.16
N VAL A 138 -11.57 -11.60 -6.93
CA VAL A 138 -12.33 -10.98 -5.85
C VAL A 138 -13.23 -12.03 -5.19
N TRP A 139 -13.29 -11.96 -3.86
CA TRP A 139 -14.15 -12.79 -3.02
C TRP A 139 -15.29 -11.93 -2.49
N THR A 140 -16.51 -12.23 -2.89
CA THR A 140 -17.73 -11.55 -2.42
C THR A 140 -18.50 -12.49 -1.51
N CYS A 141 -18.83 -12.05 -0.29
CA CYS A 141 -19.46 -12.90 0.71
C CYS A 141 -20.96 -12.59 0.87
N SER A 142 -21.66 -13.38 1.69
CA SER A 142 -23.12 -13.26 1.86
C SER A 142 -23.57 -11.99 2.57
N ASP A 143 -22.67 -11.30 3.27
CA ASP A 143 -22.87 -9.98 3.86
C ASP A 143 -22.92 -8.85 2.82
N GLY A 144 -22.57 -9.14 1.56
CA GLY A 144 -22.55 -8.16 0.48
C GLY A 144 -21.22 -7.42 0.34
N TYR A 145 -20.21 -7.74 1.15
CA TYR A 145 -18.89 -7.11 1.09
C TYR A 145 -17.86 -7.93 0.29
N MET A 146 -16.79 -7.24 -0.11
CA MET A 146 -15.60 -7.87 -0.65
C MET A 146 -14.62 -8.16 0.49
N HIS A 147 -14.29 -9.43 0.72
CA HIS A 147 -13.39 -9.83 1.82
C HIS A 147 -11.95 -10.02 1.36
N ARG A 148 -11.74 -10.32 0.08
CA ARG A 148 -10.40 -10.51 -0.47
C ARG A 148 -10.33 -10.03 -1.91
N LEU A 149 -9.21 -9.41 -2.25
CA LEU A 149 -8.81 -9.12 -3.63
C LEU A 149 -7.41 -9.67 -3.86
N THR A 150 -7.16 -10.26 -5.02
CA THR A 150 -5.80 -10.64 -5.42
C THR A 150 -5.52 -10.16 -6.84
N GLY A 151 -4.33 -9.61 -7.06
CA GLY A 151 -3.82 -9.25 -8.38
C GLY A 151 -2.53 -9.99 -8.60
N LEU A 152 -2.43 -10.72 -9.70
CA LEU A 152 -1.26 -11.49 -10.06
C LEU A 152 -0.86 -11.14 -11.48
N VAL A 153 0.42 -10.85 -11.67
CA VAL A 153 1.03 -10.64 -12.98
C VAL A 153 2.30 -11.47 -13.07
N GLU A 154 2.41 -12.24 -14.15
CA GLU A 154 3.62 -12.98 -14.52
C GLU A 154 4.15 -12.41 -15.84
N GLY A 155 5.46 -12.25 -15.94
CA GLY A 155 6.11 -11.83 -17.16
C GLY A 155 7.57 -12.25 -17.23
N HIS A 156 8.23 -11.85 -18.32
CA HIS A 156 9.63 -12.15 -18.57
C HIS A 156 10.39 -10.96 -19.17
N ASP A 157 11.72 -11.03 -19.12
CA ASP A 157 12.60 -10.12 -19.86
C ASP A 157 12.49 -10.43 -21.37
N PRO A 158 12.09 -9.46 -22.22
CA PRO A 158 12.03 -9.67 -23.67
C PRO A 158 13.36 -10.11 -24.29
N ALA A 159 14.50 -9.73 -23.70
CA ALA A 159 15.83 -10.14 -24.14
C ALA A 159 16.24 -11.52 -23.62
N ASN A 160 15.57 -12.03 -22.58
CA ASN A 160 15.81 -13.35 -22.01
C ASN A 160 14.51 -14.00 -21.49
N PRO A 161 13.77 -14.76 -22.33
CA PRO A 161 12.50 -15.39 -21.94
C PRO A 161 12.59 -16.41 -20.80
N THR A 162 13.80 -16.82 -20.41
CA THR A 162 14.02 -17.69 -19.26
C THR A 162 14.06 -16.93 -17.92
N ALA A 163 14.31 -15.62 -17.96
CA ALA A 163 14.28 -14.75 -16.80
C ALA A 163 12.83 -14.28 -16.57
N ARG A 164 12.14 -14.95 -15.64
CA ARG A 164 10.74 -14.69 -15.32
C ARG A 164 10.58 -13.98 -13.98
N ALA A 165 9.53 -13.17 -13.87
CA ALA A 165 9.11 -12.53 -12.64
C ALA A 165 7.61 -12.73 -12.42
N THR A 166 7.23 -12.91 -11.16
CA THR A 166 5.83 -12.99 -10.73
C THR A 166 5.64 -11.97 -9.62
N VAL A 167 4.60 -11.16 -9.74
CA VAL A 167 4.20 -10.19 -8.73
C VAL A 167 2.76 -10.51 -8.35
N GLU A 168 2.52 -10.66 -7.04
CA GLU A 168 1.21 -10.89 -6.48
C GLU A 168 0.95 -9.93 -5.32
N LEU A 169 -0.24 -9.34 -5.29
CA LEU A 169 -0.75 -8.58 -4.17
C LEU A 169 -2.05 -9.24 -3.71
N THR A 170 -2.15 -9.49 -2.41
CA THR A 170 -3.38 -9.91 -1.75
C THR A 170 -3.79 -8.81 -0.79
N ILE A 171 -5.05 -8.40 -0.86
CA ILE A 171 -5.71 -7.48 0.08
C ILE A 171 -6.81 -8.27 0.76
N GLU A 172 -6.80 -8.29 2.09
CA GLU A 172 -7.86 -8.87 2.92
C GLU A 172 -8.56 -7.74 3.67
N LEU A 173 -9.89 -7.77 3.63
CA LEU A 173 -10.77 -6.78 4.26
C LEU A 173 -11.70 -7.52 5.21
N TYR A 174 -11.86 -6.96 6.40
CA TYR A 174 -12.66 -7.50 7.48
C TYR A 174 -13.26 -6.35 8.30
N ASP A 175 -14.17 -6.68 9.23
CA ASP A 175 -14.83 -5.71 10.12
C ASP A 175 -15.48 -4.52 9.38
N HIS A 176 -16.11 -4.76 8.22
CA HIS A 176 -16.72 -3.73 7.34
C HIS A 176 -17.71 -2.78 8.04
N ASP A 177 -18.39 -3.27 9.08
CA ASP A 177 -19.33 -2.50 9.93
C ASP A 177 -18.89 -2.48 11.41
N GLY A 178 -17.61 -2.78 11.66
CA GLY A 178 -17.04 -2.82 12.99
C GLY A 178 -16.99 -1.42 13.63
N ALA A 179 -17.23 -1.36 14.94
CA ALA A 179 -16.95 -0.16 15.72
C ALA A 179 -15.43 -0.04 15.94
N ILE A 180 -14.72 0.51 14.96
CA ILE A 180 -13.27 0.70 15.00
C ILE A 180 -12.96 2.01 15.73
N GLU A 181 -12.36 1.92 16.92
CA GLU A 181 -11.86 3.07 17.66
C GLU A 181 -10.37 3.29 17.34
N ILE A 182 -10.02 4.52 16.93
CA ILE A 182 -8.64 4.92 16.64
C ILE A 182 -8.25 6.01 17.60
N THR A 183 -7.23 5.75 18.41
CA THR A 183 -6.77 6.66 19.46
C THR A 183 -5.38 7.18 19.14
N ALA A 184 -5.08 8.39 19.61
CA ALA A 184 -3.72 8.92 19.55
C ALA A 184 -2.76 8.01 20.34
N PRO A 185 -1.51 7.85 19.88
CA PRO A 185 -0.52 7.13 20.66
C PRO A 185 -0.14 7.90 21.93
N GLU A 186 0.34 7.17 22.94
CA GLU A 186 0.90 7.76 24.14
C GLU A 186 2.35 8.23 23.91
N ASN A 187 2.82 9.15 24.77
CA ASN A 187 4.22 9.61 24.83
C ASN A 187 4.74 10.25 23.53
N VAL A 188 3.91 10.97 22.79
CA VAL A 188 4.28 11.56 21.48
C VAL A 188 5.27 12.72 21.61
N GLN A 189 6.22 12.81 20.67
CA GLN A 189 7.10 13.97 20.49
C GLN A 189 6.83 14.66 19.16
N ASP A 190 7.07 15.96 19.05
CA ASP A 190 7.02 16.62 17.75
C ASP A 190 8.21 16.21 16.89
N PHE A 191 7.95 15.82 15.64
CA PHE A 191 9.02 15.58 14.68
C PHE A 191 9.72 16.90 14.36
N GLN A 192 11.04 16.91 14.52
CA GLN A 192 11.89 18.03 14.12
C GLN A 192 12.76 17.53 12.97
N ALA A 193 12.55 18.09 11.77
CA ALA A 193 13.41 17.77 10.64
C ALA A 193 14.86 18.16 10.98
N PRO A 194 15.88 17.37 10.62
CA PRO A 194 17.26 17.78 10.75
C PRO A 194 17.44 19.12 10.05
N ALA A 195 18.07 20.10 10.72
CA ALA A 195 18.44 21.34 10.07
C ALA A 195 19.27 20.98 8.84
N SER A 196 18.84 21.39 7.65
CA SER A 196 19.69 21.30 6.47
C SER A 196 20.92 22.14 6.77
N ASP A 197 22.09 21.53 6.84
CA ASP A 197 23.34 22.28 6.88
C ASP A 197 23.36 23.16 5.62
N THR A 198 23.09 24.46 5.82
CA THR A 198 23.34 25.47 4.80
C THR A 198 24.81 25.36 4.42
N GLU A 199 25.09 24.76 3.28
CA GLU A 199 26.41 24.76 2.68
C GLU A 199 26.90 26.23 2.66
N PRO A 200 28.06 26.55 3.24
CA PRO A 200 28.52 27.92 3.29
C PRO A 200 28.67 28.43 1.86
N SER A 201 27.88 29.46 1.52
CA SER A 201 27.92 30.12 0.22
C SER A 201 29.39 30.42 -0.13
N PRO A 202 29.90 30.00 -1.31
CA PRO A 202 31.25 30.31 -1.71
C PRO A 202 31.41 31.84 -1.73
N MET A 203 32.39 32.35 -0.97
CA MET A 203 32.68 33.78 -0.95
C MET A 203 33.05 34.24 -2.38
N PRO A 204 32.60 35.43 -2.82
CA PRO A 204 33.08 35.99 -4.08
C PRO A 204 34.58 36.25 -3.96
N ASN A 205 35.38 35.70 -4.88
CA ASN A 205 36.80 36.02 -4.99
C ASN A 205 36.96 37.51 -5.38
N PRO A 206 37.93 38.23 -4.78
CA PRO A 206 38.17 39.66 -5.03
C PRO A 206 38.73 39.95 -6.43
#